data_AF-A0A317C8G2-F1
#
_entry.id   AF-A0A317C8G2-F1
#
_cell.length_a   1.000
_cell.length_b   1.000
_cell.length_c   1.000
_cell.angle_alpha   90.00
_cell.angle_beta   90.00
_cell.angle_gamma   90.00
#
_symmetry.space_group_name_H-M   'P 1'
#
loop_
_entity.id
_entity.type
_entity.pdbx_description
1 polymer ?
#
loop_
_entity_poly.entity_id
_entity_poly.type
_entity_poly.pdbx_seq_one_letter_code
_entity_poly.pdbx_strand_id
1 'polypeptide(L)'
;MLINLYQSFRNFFSFSGSLWFWFDAWRKHEEGLFLSQNCSYSSSALKFCSVENANDYLKVIYPWLRIYQKPLPCFGEFPFIPPSNWRNFAAPIKGSQRGFLDESGNSWEWDRLHDNHWDVQHSSKTGDYTNVSPEGVIL
;
A
#
# COMPACT_ATOMS: atom_id res chain seq x y z
N MET A 1 -5.82 30.78 3.10
CA MET A 1 -4.55 30.33 3.71
C MET A 1 -3.97 29.29 2.78
N LEU A 2 -2.97 29.67 2.00
CA LEU A 2 -2.30 28.86 0.99
C LEU A 2 -1.22 28.01 1.67
N ILE A 3 -1.13 26.73 1.33
CA ILE A 3 0.14 26.01 1.37
C ILE A 3 0.48 25.67 -0.07
N ASN A 4 1.39 26.47 -0.62
CA ASN A 4 2.09 26.21 -1.87
C ASN A 4 3.06 25.04 -1.64
N LEU A 5 2.99 24.01 -2.48
CA LEU A 5 4.13 23.16 -2.77
C LEU A 5 4.25 23.02 -4.29
N TYR A 6 5.16 23.85 -4.79
CA TYR A 6 5.90 23.83 -6.05
C TYR A 6 5.19 23.61 -7.40
N GLN A 7 5.32 24.67 -8.20
CA GLN A 7 5.14 24.72 -9.64
C GLN A 7 6.06 23.74 -10.37
N SER A 8 5.48 23.00 -11.32
CA SER A 8 5.78 23.13 -12.75
C SER A 8 5.13 21.96 -13.45
N PHE A 9 4.12 22.20 -14.29
CA PHE A 9 4.08 21.69 -15.67
C PHE A 9 2.89 22.36 -16.36
N ARG A 10 3.22 23.24 -17.31
CA ARG A 10 2.26 23.81 -18.24
C ARG A 10 1.89 22.76 -19.28
N ASN A 11 0.59 22.75 -19.57
CA ASN A 11 -0.05 22.50 -20.87
C ASN A 11 -0.58 21.10 -21.25
N PHE A 12 -1.84 21.19 -21.71
CA PHE A 12 -2.67 20.28 -22.53
C PHE A 12 -3.29 19.05 -21.87
N PHE A 13 -4.52 19.24 -21.36
CA PHE A 13 -5.53 18.19 -21.38
C PHE A 13 -6.18 18.16 -22.77
N SER A 14 -5.95 17.07 -23.51
CA SER A 14 -6.85 16.62 -24.58
C SER A 14 -7.41 15.28 -24.16
N PHE A 15 -8.71 15.26 -23.87
CA PHE A 15 -9.44 14.05 -23.52
C PHE A 15 -9.67 13.21 -24.78
N SER A 16 -8.92 12.14 -24.95
CA SER A 16 -9.31 10.96 -25.74
C SER A 16 -8.61 9.75 -25.15
N GLY A 17 -9.38 8.70 -24.85
CA GLY A 17 -9.00 7.61 -23.97
C GLY A 17 -7.61 7.02 -24.21
N SER A 18 -6.74 7.17 -23.21
CA SER A 18 -5.69 6.21 -22.83
C SER A 18 -5.20 6.64 -21.45
N LEU A 19 -5.22 5.71 -20.49
CA LEU A 19 -4.76 5.96 -19.12
C LEU A 19 -3.23 5.96 -19.13
N TRP A 20 -2.61 7.10 -18.83
CA TRP A 20 -1.15 7.23 -18.74
C TRP A 20 -0.73 7.33 -17.27
N PHE A 21 0.21 6.47 -16.85
CA PHE A 21 0.85 6.55 -15.54
C PHE A 21 2.17 7.30 -15.68
N TRP A 22 2.42 8.30 -14.83
CA TRP A 22 3.70 8.98 -14.74
C TRP A 22 4.61 8.23 -13.76
N PHE A 23 5.87 8.04 -14.13
CA PHE A 23 6.89 7.44 -13.26
C PHE A 23 7.92 8.52 -12.91
N ASP A 24 7.97 8.93 -11.65
CA ASP A 24 9.10 9.72 -11.15
C ASP A 24 10.15 8.77 -10.55
N ALA A 25 11.38 8.83 -11.08
CA ALA A 25 12.41 7.81 -10.90
C ALA A 25 13.08 7.81 -9.50
N TRP A 26 12.70 8.75 -8.62
CA TRP A 26 13.41 8.98 -7.35
C TRP A 26 12.61 8.74 -6.08
N ARG A 27 11.30 8.50 -6.20
CA ARG A 27 10.48 8.03 -5.08
C ARG A 27 9.49 7.01 -5.63
N LYS A 28 9.50 5.79 -5.08
CA LYS A 28 8.50 4.74 -5.39
C LYS A 28 7.11 5.12 -4.83
N HIS A 29 6.59 6.30 -5.16
CA HIS A 29 5.25 6.73 -4.77
C HIS A 29 4.41 6.78 -6.04
N GLU A 30 3.38 5.94 -6.07
CA GLU A 30 2.36 5.98 -7.10
C GLU A 30 1.46 7.19 -6.82
N GLU A 31 1.33 8.07 -7.79
CA GLU A 31 0.42 9.22 -7.68
C GLU A 31 -1.01 8.77 -7.99
N GLY A 32 -1.94 9.02 -7.06
CA GLY A 32 -3.35 8.69 -7.25
C GLY A 32 -4.13 9.84 -7.89
N LEU A 33 -4.97 9.51 -8.88
CA LEU A 33 -5.95 10.45 -9.44
C LEU A 33 -7.22 10.45 -8.58
N PHE A 34 -7.58 11.61 -8.03
CA PHE A 34 -8.86 11.83 -7.36
C PHE A 34 -9.92 12.18 -8.41
N LEU A 35 -10.99 11.39 -8.51
CA LEU A 35 -12.11 11.66 -9.40
C LEU A 35 -13.36 11.94 -8.58
N SER A 36 -13.96 13.11 -8.79
CA SER A 36 -15.18 13.54 -8.09
C SER A 36 -16.46 12.89 -8.62
N GLN A 37 -16.38 12.05 -9.65
CA GLN A 37 -17.53 11.41 -10.30
C GLN A 37 -17.31 9.90 -10.46
N ASN A 38 -18.30 9.10 -10.06
CA ASN A 38 -18.34 7.64 -10.23
C ASN A 38 -18.60 7.29 -11.70
N CYS A 39 -17.56 7.31 -12.54
CA CYS A 39 -17.67 6.97 -13.96
C CYS A 39 -17.77 5.45 -14.17
N SER A 40 -18.93 4.82 -13.91
CA SER A 40 -19.27 3.43 -14.34
C SER A 40 -18.18 2.36 -14.17
N TYR A 41 -17.25 2.55 -13.24
CA TYR A 41 -16.13 1.66 -13.03
C TYR A 41 -16.61 0.37 -12.36
N SER A 42 -15.91 -0.74 -12.61
CA SER A 42 -16.19 -1.98 -11.89
C SER A 42 -16.02 -1.74 -10.38
N SER A 43 -16.78 -2.47 -9.56
CA SER A 43 -16.69 -2.39 -8.10
C SER A 43 -15.26 -2.62 -7.58
N SER A 44 -14.46 -3.41 -8.29
CA SER A 44 -13.04 -3.62 -8.01
C SER A 44 -12.19 -2.38 -8.27
N ALA A 45 -12.47 -1.60 -9.32
CA ALA A 45 -11.74 -0.38 -9.64
C ALA A 45 -12.13 0.78 -8.70
N LEU A 46 -13.41 0.87 -8.30
CA LEU A 46 -13.86 1.85 -7.31
C LEU A 46 -13.10 1.75 -5.98
N LYS A 47 -12.68 0.54 -5.58
CA LYS A 47 -11.86 0.32 -4.36
C LYS A 47 -10.56 1.11 -4.37
N PHE A 48 -10.05 1.54 -5.52
CA PHE A 48 -8.79 2.29 -5.66
C PHE A 48 -9.00 3.80 -5.90
N CYS A 49 -10.21 4.21 -6.26
CA CYS A 49 -10.50 5.58 -6.69
C CYS A 49 -11.23 6.43 -5.64
N SER A 50 -11.83 5.83 -4.60
CA SER A 50 -12.52 6.60 -3.55
C SER A 50 -11.60 6.97 -2.39
N VAL A 51 -11.60 8.24 -2.01
CA VAL A 51 -11.07 8.77 -0.74
C VAL A 51 -12.29 9.33 -0.03
N GLU A 52 -12.76 8.66 1.01
CA GLU A 52 -13.99 9.04 1.71
C GLU A 52 -13.65 9.87 2.94
N ASN A 53 -12.57 9.52 3.63
CA ASN A 53 -12.15 10.15 4.88
C ASN A 53 -10.67 10.58 4.82
N ALA A 54 -10.24 11.51 5.69
CA ALA A 54 -8.84 11.96 5.76
C ALA A 54 -7.83 10.79 5.95
N ASN A 55 -8.24 9.73 6.67
CA ASN A 55 -7.44 8.54 6.90
C ASN A 55 -7.21 7.70 5.62
N ASP A 56 -7.98 7.93 4.55
CA ASP A 56 -7.77 7.24 3.28
C ASP A 56 -6.61 7.81 2.46
N TYR A 57 -6.03 8.94 2.88
CA TYR A 57 -4.87 9.53 2.20
C TYR A 57 -3.66 8.58 2.20
N LEU A 58 -3.44 7.82 3.28
CA LEU A 58 -2.40 6.78 3.30
C LEU A 58 -2.65 5.69 2.25
N LYS A 59 -3.92 5.38 1.94
CA LYS A 59 -4.31 4.41 0.91
C LYS A 59 -4.18 4.98 -0.51
N VAL A 60 -3.92 6.26 -0.66
CA VAL A 60 -3.54 6.87 -1.95
C VAL A 60 -2.04 6.66 -2.18
N ILE A 61 -1.21 6.90 -1.15
CA ILE A 61 0.24 6.70 -1.21
C ILE A 61 0.62 5.22 -1.26
N TYR A 62 -0.12 4.38 -0.54
CA TYR A 62 0.09 2.93 -0.42
C TYR A 62 -1.18 2.16 -0.84
N PRO A 63 -1.47 2.06 -2.15
CA PRO A 63 -2.76 1.53 -2.64
C PRO A 63 -3.05 0.07 -2.24
N TRP A 64 -2.00 -0.71 -1.97
CA TRP A 64 -2.12 -2.10 -1.50
C TRP A 64 -2.84 -2.21 -0.14
N LEU A 65 -2.86 -1.16 0.70
CA LEU A 65 -3.64 -1.14 1.96
C LEU A 65 -5.14 -1.39 1.73
N ARG A 66 -5.66 -1.07 0.53
CA ARG A 66 -7.06 -1.28 0.15
C ARG A 66 -7.39 -2.77 -0.05
N ILE A 67 -6.39 -3.58 -0.40
CA ILE A 67 -6.52 -5.04 -0.55
C ILE A 67 -6.24 -5.72 0.80
N TYR A 68 -5.22 -5.28 1.53
CA TYR A 68 -4.77 -5.92 2.76
C TYR A 68 -5.66 -5.60 3.97
N GLN A 69 -6.25 -4.41 4.03
CA GLN A 69 -7.25 -4.02 5.05
C GLN A 69 -6.81 -4.32 6.50
N LYS A 70 -5.52 -4.14 6.76
CA LYS A 70 -4.87 -4.37 8.05
C LYS A 70 -3.86 -3.25 8.32
N PRO A 71 -3.52 -2.97 9.60
CA PRO A 71 -2.59 -1.90 9.99
C PRO A 71 -1.13 -2.34 9.74
N LEU A 72 -0.81 -2.63 8.49
CA LEU A 72 0.55 -2.97 8.07
C LEU A 72 1.39 -1.69 8.03
N PRO A 73 2.60 -1.68 8.63
CA PRO A 73 3.43 -0.48 8.70
C PRO A 73 3.90 -0.07 7.31
N CYS A 74 3.63 1.17 6.91
CA CYS A 74 4.04 1.72 5.61
C CYS A 74 5.34 2.52 5.68
N PHE A 75 5.86 2.70 6.90
CA PHE A 75 7.05 3.45 7.27
C PHE A 75 7.65 2.82 8.54
N GLY A 76 8.74 3.39 9.06
CA GLY A 76 9.46 2.88 10.22
C GLY A 76 10.78 2.20 9.84
N GLU A 77 11.36 1.47 10.79
CA GLU A 77 12.61 0.72 10.64
C GLU A 77 12.40 -0.54 9.81
N PHE A 78 11.23 -1.17 9.96
CA PHE A 78 10.85 -2.39 9.26
C PHE A 78 9.46 -2.22 8.62
N PRO A 79 9.35 -1.49 7.50
CA PRO A 79 8.07 -1.31 6.80
C PRO A 79 7.67 -2.58 6.04
N PHE A 80 6.36 -2.81 5.91
CA PHE A 80 5.82 -3.82 5.02
C PHE A 80 5.80 -3.31 3.57
N ILE A 81 6.36 -4.11 2.67
CA ILE A 81 6.32 -3.86 1.23
C ILE A 81 5.76 -5.12 0.56
N PRO A 82 4.60 -5.09 -0.10
CA PRO A 82 4.03 -6.30 -0.70
C PRO A 82 4.84 -6.78 -1.92
N PRO A 83 4.69 -8.06 -2.32
CA PRO A 83 5.28 -8.59 -3.55
C PRO A 83 4.93 -7.74 -4.77
N SER A 84 5.87 -7.57 -5.70
CA SER A 84 5.72 -6.69 -6.88
C SER A 84 4.47 -6.96 -7.73
N ASN A 85 3.99 -8.20 -7.72
CA ASN A 85 2.81 -8.65 -8.44
C ASN A 85 1.49 -8.46 -7.67
N TRP A 86 1.47 -7.82 -6.50
CA TRP A 86 0.28 -7.64 -5.66
C TRP A 86 -0.93 -7.07 -6.42
N ARG A 87 -0.69 -6.19 -7.40
CA ARG A 87 -1.73 -5.55 -8.24
C ARG A 87 -2.56 -6.55 -9.04
N ASN A 88 -2.02 -7.73 -9.29
CA ASN A 88 -2.67 -8.78 -10.07
C ASN A 88 -3.67 -9.58 -9.22
N PHE A 89 -3.78 -9.29 -7.92
CA PHE A 89 -4.62 -10.05 -6.99
C PHE A 89 -5.72 -9.17 -6.40
N ALA A 90 -6.92 -9.73 -6.31
CA ALA A 90 -8.05 -9.10 -5.63
C ALA A 90 -8.02 -9.31 -4.11
N ALA A 91 -7.08 -10.11 -3.61
CA ALA A 91 -6.93 -10.48 -2.20
C ALA A 91 -5.44 -10.48 -1.82
N PRO A 92 -5.11 -10.34 -0.52
CA PRO A 92 -3.73 -10.33 -0.06
C PRO A 92 -2.98 -11.60 -0.41
N ILE A 93 -1.72 -11.46 -0.84
CA ILE A 93 -0.84 -12.60 -1.06
C ILE A 93 -0.42 -13.14 0.31
N LYS A 94 -0.62 -14.44 0.53
CA LYS A 94 -0.34 -15.11 1.80
C LYS A 94 0.66 -16.24 1.63
N GLY A 95 1.48 -16.45 2.67
CA GLY A 95 2.46 -17.52 2.75
C GLY A 95 1.87 -18.85 3.22
N SER A 96 2.71 -19.89 3.28
CA SER A 96 2.36 -21.21 3.82
C SER A 96 1.88 -21.14 5.28
N GLN A 97 2.38 -20.17 6.03
CA GLN A 97 2.01 -19.90 7.42
C GLN A 97 0.77 -18.99 7.57
N ARG A 98 0.03 -18.71 6.47
CA ARG A 98 -1.20 -17.89 6.43
C ARG A 98 -1.02 -16.39 6.75
N GLY A 99 0.19 -15.95 7.09
CA GLY A 99 0.58 -14.55 7.17
C GLY A 99 0.68 -13.89 5.80
N PHE A 100 0.72 -12.56 5.78
CA PHE A 100 0.88 -11.75 4.58
C PHE A 100 2.32 -11.78 4.10
N LEU A 101 2.53 -12.05 2.80
CA LEU A 101 3.88 -12.01 2.25
C LEU A 101 4.29 -10.58 1.94
N ASP A 102 5.55 -10.26 2.25
CA ASP A 102 6.25 -9.08 1.74
C ASP A 102 7.12 -9.42 0.51
N GLU A 103 7.78 -8.43 -0.07
CA GLU A 103 8.63 -8.58 -1.26
C GLU A 103 9.87 -9.46 -1.04
N SER A 104 10.31 -9.61 0.21
CA SER A 104 11.40 -10.50 0.62
C SER A 104 10.91 -11.93 0.92
N GLY A 105 9.61 -12.16 0.81
CA GLY A 105 8.97 -13.44 1.12
C GLY A 105 8.79 -13.70 2.62
N ASN A 106 9.01 -12.71 3.48
CA ASN A 106 8.73 -12.87 4.91
C ASN A 106 7.22 -12.94 5.12
N SER A 107 6.80 -13.71 6.12
CA SER A 107 5.39 -13.91 6.44
C SER A 107 5.03 -13.09 7.68
N TRP A 108 4.17 -12.10 7.48
CA TRP A 108 3.68 -11.22 8.53
C TRP A 108 2.39 -11.78 9.12
N GLU A 109 2.43 -12.21 10.37
CA GLU A 109 1.25 -12.58 11.14
C GLU A 109 1.02 -11.58 12.27
N TRP A 110 -0.23 -11.20 12.49
CA TRP A 110 -0.55 -10.37 13.64
C TRP A 110 -0.55 -11.25 14.89
N ASP A 111 0.23 -10.89 15.90
CA ASP A 111 0.28 -11.63 17.15
C ASP A 111 -1.10 -11.63 17.80
N ARG A 112 -1.69 -12.81 17.97
CA ARG A 112 -3.04 -12.97 18.55
C ARG A 112 -3.02 -13.12 20.05
N LEU A 113 -1.84 -13.30 20.65
CA LEU A 113 -1.71 -13.48 22.09
C LEU A 113 -1.66 -12.11 22.80
N HIS A 114 -0.80 -11.20 22.34
CA HIS A 114 -0.67 -9.86 22.91
C HIS A 114 -1.41 -8.79 22.11
N ASP A 115 -1.79 -9.06 20.85
CA ASP A 115 -2.66 -8.21 20.01
C ASP A 115 -2.13 -6.78 19.82
N ASN A 116 -0.80 -6.63 19.74
CA ASN A 116 -0.16 -5.32 19.67
C ASN A 116 1.03 -5.23 18.70
N HIS A 117 1.44 -6.33 18.06
CA HIS A 117 2.54 -6.33 17.10
C HIS A 117 2.36 -7.37 15.99
N TRP A 118 3.18 -7.22 14.95
CA TRP A 118 3.36 -8.19 13.89
C TRP A 118 4.54 -9.12 14.23
N ASP A 119 4.30 -10.42 14.13
CA ASP A 119 5.34 -11.44 14.08
C ASP A 119 5.76 -11.62 12.63
N VAL A 120 6.95 -11.13 12.28
CA VAL A 120 7.53 -11.25 10.94
C VAL A 120 8.43 -12.46 10.90
N GLN A 121 7.97 -13.53 10.27
CA GLN A 121 8.73 -14.78 10.11
C GLN A 121 9.63 -14.67 8.88
N HIS A 122 10.95 -14.77 9.08
CA HIS A 122 11.94 -14.57 8.03
C HIS A 122 12.02 -15.76 7.09
N SER A 123 12.03 -15.49 5.78
CA SER A 123 12.03 -16.53 4.74
C SER A 123 13.37 -17.26 4.61
N SER A 124 14.47 -16.60 4.99
CA SER A 124 15.83 -17.09 4.80
C SER A 124 16.23 -18.19 5.79
N LYS A 125 15.59 -18.25 6.96
CA LYS A 125 15.95 -19.18 8.04
C LYS A 125 14.74 -19.59 8.86
N THR A 126 14.57 -20.89 9.08
CA THR A 126 13.50 -21.43 9.91
C THR A 126 13.66 -21.02 11.38
N GLY A 127 12.57 -20.54 11.99
CA GLY A 127 12.53 -20.14 13.40
C GLY A 127 13.16 -18.78 13.68
N ASP A 128 13.49 -18.02 12.63
CA ASP A 128 13.97 -16.65 12.73
C ASP A 128 12.81 -15.69 12.52
N TYR A 129 12.63 -14.74 13.44
CA TYR A 129 11.51 -13.81 13.40
C TYR A 129 11.86 -12.45 14.02
N THR A 130 11.06 -11.45 13.69
CA THR A 130 11.17 -10.10 14.26
C THR A 130 9.80 -9.58 14.61
N ASN A 131 9.68 -9.01 15.81
CA ASN A 131 8.45 -8.39 16.27
C ASN A 131 8.44 -6.92 15.84
N VAL A 132 7.37 -6.50 15.17
CA VAL A 132 7.30 -5.17 14.56
C VAL A 132 5.99 -4.50 14.98
N SER A 133 6.08 -3.27 15.49
CA SER A 133 4.91 -2.48 15.86
C SER A 133 4.08 -2.08 14.62
N PRO A 134 2.81 -1.64 14.78
CA PRO A 134 2.01 -1.08 13.68
C PRO A 134 2.66 0.13 12.97
N GLU A 135 3.57 0.82 13.64
CA GLU A 135 4.34 1.96 13.15
C GLU A 135 5.66 1.56 12.49
N GLY A 136 5.99 0.25 12.47
CA GLY A 136 7.18 -0.30 11.81
C GLY A 136 8.44 -0.24 12.67
N VAL A 137 8.30 -0.11 13.99
CA VAL A 137 9.44 -0.14 14.94
C VAL A 137 9.72 -1.58 15.35
N ILE A 138 10.99 -1.97 15.42
CA ILE A 138 11.39 -3.29 15.91
C ILE A 138 11.29 -3.33 17.44
N LEU A 139 10.71 -4.41 17.98
CA LEU A 139 10.47 -4.62 19.42
C LEU A 139 11.51 -5.52 20.10
#